data_AF-A0AA38HQD4-F1
#
_entry.id   AF-A0AA38HQD4-F1
#
_cell.length_a   1.000
_cell.length_b   1.000
_cell.length_c   1.000
_cell.angle_alpha   90.00
_cell.angle_beta   90.00
_cell.angle_gamma   90.00
#
_symmetry.space_group_name_H-M   'P 1'
#
loop_
_entity.id
_entity.type
_entity.pdbx_description
1 polymer ?
#
loop_
_entity_poly.entity_id
_entity_poly.type
_entity_poly.pdbx_seq_one_letter_code
_entity_poly.pdbx_strand_id
1 'polypeptide(L)'
;MVFVLFKRKNVRFLFNVVAEDFWDVSIAGKQLETYLKNRYKLVNYFLLAHLSISVFYVILHLLFAEVSIPEGRTRWLPTLIALPWNQDDSPLHEILLVILTWNMFMSVFGNAIFDFFFVYACQHLSGQFMLLKGMLGKLDRGLMEHCGDVEKFKSGKFQRGIQARMATCVKHHNLLLR
;
A
#
# COMPACT_ATOMS: atom_id res chain seq x y z
N MET A 1 -0.26 -17.80 18.21
CA MET A 1 -1.21 -18.12 17.13
C MET A 1 -1.41 -16.93 16.18
N VAL A 2 -0.90 -15.74 16.49
CA VAL A 2 0.29 -15.18 15.83
C VAL A 2 1.22 -16.29 15.33
N PHE A 3 1.28 -16.53 14.02
CA PHE A 3 2.33 -17.35 13.41
C PHE A 3 3.65 -16.91 14.04
N VAL A 4 4.37 -17.86 14.63
CA VAL A 4 5.79 -17.75 14.96
C VAL A 4 6.43 -16.70 14.07
N LEU A 5 6.77 -15.53 14.65
CA LEU A 5 7.95 -14.77 14.25
C LEU A 5 8.20 -14.85 12.73
N PHE A 6 7.27 -14.34 11.90
CA PHE A 6 7.52 -14.17 10.47
C PHE A 6 8.87 -13.46 10.41
N LYS A 7 9.96 -14.21 10.04
CA LYS A 7 11.32 -13.99 10.58
C LYS A 7 11.52 -12.50 10.81
N ARG A 8 11.70 -12.03 12.05
CA ARG A 8 11.70 -10.57 12.37
C ARG A 8 12.56 -9.75 11.39
N LYS A 9 13.63 -10.37 10.86
CA LYS A 9 14.46 -9.89 9.75
C LYS A 9 13.70 -9.69 8.43
N ASN A 10 12.90 -10.64 7.98
CA ASN A 10 12.06 -10.57 6.78
C ASN A 10 10.96 -9.52 6.91
N VAL A 11 10.28 -9.40 8.05
CA VAL A 11 9.27 -8.34 8.26
C VAL A 11 9.93 -6.98 8.28
N ARG A 12 11.07 -6.85 8.96
CA ARG A 12 11.86 -5.61 8.92
C ARG A 12 12.36 -5.30 7.52
N PHE A 13 12.83 -6.29 6.76
CA PHE A 13 13.23 -6.11 5.37
C PHE A 13 12.07 -5.62 4.52
N LEU A 14 10.89 -6.23 4.65
CA LEU A 14 9.69 -5.83 3.94
C LEU A 14 9.28 -4.39 4.28
N PHE A 15 9.27 -4.04 5.57
CA PHE A 15 9.01 -2.67 6.03
C PHE A 15 10.05 -1.69 5.51
N ASN A 16 11.34 -2.04 5.57
CA ASN A 16 12.40 -1.17 5.06
C ASN A 16 12.30 -1.00 3.54
N VAL A 17 11.95 -2.04 2.78
CA VAL A 17 11.74 -1.96 1.33
C VAL A 17 10.54 -1.10 0.96
N VAL A 18 9.49 -1.11 1.79
CA VAL A 18 8.27 -0.30 1.61
C VAL A 18 8.41 1.12 2.21
N ALA A 19 9.36 1.33 3.12
CA ALA A 19 9.59 2.62 3.79
C ALA A 19 10.79 3.39 3.24
N GLU A 20 11.74 2.73 2.57
CA GLU A 20 12.82 3.42 1.86
C GLU A 20 12.26 4.17 0.67
N ASP A 21 12.65 5.43 0.53
CA ASP A 21 12.32 6.24 -0.64
C ASP A 21 12.68 5.50 -1.93
N PHE A 22 11.87 5.71 -2.97
CA PHE A 22 12.11 5.18 -4.31
C PHE A 22 13.60 5.38 -4.66
N TRP A 23 14.32 4.28 -4.96
CA TRP A 23 15.73 4.31 -5.35
C TRP A 23 16.01 5.44 -6.35
N ASP A 24 17.12 6.15 -6.16
CA ASP A 24 17.75 7.11 -7.09
C ASP A 24 16.83 7.71 -8.19
N VAL A 25 15.69 8.27 -7.77
CA VAL A 25 14.68 8.86 -8.68
C VAL A 25 15.30 9.98 -9.53
N SER A 26 16.31 10.65 -8.97
CA SER A 26 17.14 11.66 -9.60
C SER A 26 17.81 11.17 -10.88
N ILE A 27 18.21 9.89 -10.96
CA ILE A 27 18.90 9.31 -12.12
C ILE A 27 17.96 9.21 -13.32
N ALA A 28 16.66 8.98 -13.10
CA ALA A 28 15.69 8.86 -14.20
C ALA A 28 15.30 10.22 -14.80
N GLY A 29 15.43 11.31 -14.05
CA GLY A 29 15.26 12.70 -14.50
C GLY A 29 14.11 13.44 -13.81
N LYS A 30 14.24 14.77 -13.70
CA LYS A 30 13.34 15.65 -12.91
C LYS A 30 11.84 15.49 -13.20
N GLN A 31 11.48 15.24 -14.46
CA GLN A 31 10.06 15.11 -14.85
C GLN A 31 9.43 13.84 -14.26
N LEU A 32 10.11 12.70 -14.37
CA LEU A 32 9.62 11.43 -13.81
C LEU A 32 9.63 11.47 -12.28
N GLU A 33 10.63 12.10 -11.69
CA GLU A 33 10.71 12.31 -10.24
C GLU A 33 9.52 13.10 -9.69
N THR A 34 9.21 14.24 -10.30
CA THR A 34 8.08 15.07 -9.90
C THR A 34 6.76 14.33 -10.06
N TYR A 35 6.61 13.59 -11.16
CA TYR A 35 5.42 12.77 -11.41
C TYR A 35 5.22 11.69 -10.34
N LEU A 36 6.26 10.91 -10.03
CA LEU A 36 6.20 9.85 -9.03
C LEU A 36 5.89 10.40 -7.64
N LYS A 37 6.55 11.50 -7.24
CA LYS A 37 6.29 12.18 -5.95
C LYS A 37 4.84 12.66 -5.85
N ASN A 38 4.30 13.26 -6.90
CA ASN A 38 2.91 13.75 -6.90
C ASN A 38 1.91 12.60 -6.84
N ARG A 39 2.15 11.52 -7.60
CA ARG A 39 1.32 10.31 -7.55
C ARG A 39 1.31 9.68 -6.16
N TYR A 40 2.48 9.57 -5.53
CA TYR A 40 2.62 9.04 -4.18
C TYR A 40 1.82 9.87 -3.16
N LYS A 41 1.98 11.20 -3.19
CA LYS A 41 1.20 12.12 -2.35
C LYS A 41 -0.31 11.95 -2.56
N LEU A 42 -0.77 11.90 -3.81
CA LEU A 42 -2.20 11.78 -4.13
C LEU A 42 -2.80 10.49 -3.54
N VAL A 43 -2.13 9.36 -3.73
CA VAL A 43 -2.60 8.07 -3.21
C VAL A 43 -2.55 8.06 -1.68
N ASN A 44 -1.54 8.65 -1.05
CA ASN A 44 -1.49 8.75 0.41
C ASN A 44 -2.64 9.61 0.96
N TYR A 45 -2.97 10.72 0.30
CA TYR A 45 -4.15 11.50 0.65
C TYR A 45 -5.43 10.70 0.52
N PHE A 46 -5.56 9.88 -0.54
CA PHE A 46 -6.71 9.01 -0.72
C PHE A 46 -6.82 7.97 0.41
N LEU A 47 -5.72 7.32 0.79
CA LEU A 47 -5.68 6.36 1.90
C LEU A 47 -6.06 7.00 3.25
N LEU A 48 -5.50 8.19 3.53
CA LEU A 48 -5.82 8.94 4.74
C LEU A 48 -7.28 9.40 4.76
N ALA A 49 -7.81 9.85 3.62
CA ALA A 49 -9.21 10.20 3.50
C ALA A 49 -10.13 8.98 3.71
N HIS A 50 -9.78 7.83 3.12
CA HIS A 50 -10.53 6.59 3.31
C HIS A 50 -10.58 6.17 4.78
N LEU A 51 -9.42 6.14 5.47
CA LEU A 51 -9.37 5.87 6.91
C LEU A 51 -10.19 6.87 7.72
N SER A 52 -10.09 8.16 7.40
CA SER A 52 -10.83 9.23 8.10
C SER A 52 -12.34 9.05 7.95
N ILE A 53 -12.82 8.68 6.76
CA ILE A 53 -14.23 8.39 6.49
C ILE A 53 -14.68 7.16 7.28
N SER A 54 -13.88 6.09 7.32
CA SER A 54 -14.21 4.88 8.09
C SER A 54 -14.31 5.15 9.59
N VAL A 55 -13.39 5.94 10.15
CA VAL A 55 -13.42 6.36 11.56
C VAL A 55 -14.64 7.24 11.83
N PHE A 56 -14.94 8.19 10.93
CA PHE A 56 -16.11 9.04 11.02
C PHE A 56 -17.41 8.21 11.00
N TYR A 57 -17.50 7.19 10.14
CA TYR A 57 -18.62 6.28 10.10
C TYR A 57 -18.82 5.54 11.43
N VAL A 58 -17.75 5.03 12.05
CA VAL A 58 -17.85 4.39 13.38
C VAL A 58 -18.36 5.37 14.43
N ILE A 59 -17.91 6.63 14.41
CA ILE A 59 -18.39 7.67 15.34
C ILE A 59 -19.88 7.93 15.13
N LEU A 60 -20.33 8.09 13.88
CA LEU A 60 -21.75 8.26 13.57
C LEU A 60 -22.58 7.06 14.04
N HIS A 61 -22.10 5.85 13.79
CA HIS A 61 -22.76 4.60 14.22
C HIS A 61 -22.95 4.55 15.73
N LEU A 62 -21.96 5.04 16.50
CA LEU A 62 -22.03 5.11 17.96
C LEU A 62 -22.96 6.21 18.48
N LEU A 63 -23.07 7.33 17.76
CA LEU A 63 -23.92 8.46 18.16
C LEU A 63 -25.40 8.26 17.80
N PHE A 64 -25.68 7.66 16.65
CA PHE A 64 -27.04 7.57 16.11
C PHE A 64 -27.70 6.21 16.30
N ALA A 65 -27.02 5.25 16.95
CA ALA A 65 -27.56 3.94 17.31
C ALA A 65 -28.37 3.30 16.15
N GLU A 66 -27.72 3.09 15.00
CA GLU A 66 -28.38 2.53 13.80
C GLU A 66 -28.92 1.09 14.02
N VAL A 67 -28.44 0.41 15.07
CA VAL A 67 -28.88 -0.93 15.45
C VAL A 67 -30.14 -0.84 16.31
N SER A 68 -31.26 -1.37 15.83
CA SER A 68 -32.49 -1.47 16.63
C SER A 68 -32.29 -2.34 17.86
N ILE A 69 -32.90 -1.95 18.98
CA ILE A 69 -32.89 -2.74 20.20
C ILE A 69 -33.71 -4.01 19.95
N PRO A 70 -33.11 -5.22 20.07
CA PRO A 70 -33.84 -6.46 19.85
C PRO A 70 -34.98 -6.65 20.85
N GLU A 71 -36.03 -7.37 20.45
CA GLU A 71 -37.12 -7.74 21.35
C GLU A 71 -36.57 -8.46 22.60
N GLY A 72 -36.96 -7.98 23.78
CA GLY A 72 -36.47 -8.48 25.07
C GLY A 72 -35.22 -7.80 25.61
N ARG A 73 -34.65 -6.80 24.91
CA ARG A 73 -33.63 -5.90 25.47
C ARG A 73 -34.18 -4.51 25.74
N THR A 74 -33.60 -3.86 26.74
CA THR A 74 -33.90 -2.49 27.16
C THR A 74 -32.78 -1.52 26.79
N ARG A 75 -31.55 -2.02 26.59
CA ARG A 75 -30.37 -1.21 26.30
C ARG A 75 -29.77 -1.52 24.93
N TRP A 76 -29.26 -0.48 24.30
CA TRP A 76 -28.63 -0.55 22.99
C TRP A 76 -27.18 -1.04 23.09
N LEU A 77 -26.71 -1.77 22.06
CA LEU A 77 -25.31 -2.12 21.88
C LEU A 77 -24.86 -1.83 20.44
N PRO A 78 -23.58 -1.46 20.22
CA PRO A 78 -23.05 -1.13 18.89
C PRO A 78 -23.13 -2.26 17.86
N THR A 79 -23.21 -3.50 18.34
CA THR A 79 -23.25 -4.70 17.51
C THR A 79 -24.20 -5.71 18.13
N LEU A 80 -25.01 -6.35 17.28
CA LEU A 80 -25.90 -7.42 17.69
C LEU A 80 -25.08 -8.67 18.03
N ILE A 81 -24.99 -8.96 19.32
CA ILE A 81 -24.36 -10.17 19.84
C ILE A 81 -25.35 -11.00 20.63
N ALA A 82 -25.35 -12.31 20.38
CA ALA A 82 -26.06 -13.28 21.20
C ALA A 82 -25.09 -13.78 22.27
N LEU A 83 -25.38 -13.52 23.55
CA LEU A 83 -24.63 -14.05 24.69
C LEU A 83 -25.56 -14.93 25.53
N PRO A 84 -25.02 -15.96 26.21
CA PRO A 84 -25.83 -16.89 27.00
C PRO A 84 -26.28 -16.32 28.36
N TRP A 85 -26.06 -15.04 28.63
CA TRP A 85 -26.44 -14.33 29.87
C TRP A 85 -27.09 -12.98 29.55
N ASN A 86 -27.80 -12.42 30.54
CA ASN A 86 -28.43 -11.10 30.42
C ASN A 86 -27.37 -10.00 30.27
N GLN A 87 -27.49 -9.20 29.22
CA GLN A 87 -26.52 -8.15 28.86
C GLN A 87 -26.97 -6.76 29.32
N ASP A 88 -28.19 -6.62 29.84
CA ASP A 88 -28.77 -5.34 30.25
C ASP A 88 -28.37 -4.96 31.68
N ASP A 89 -27.92 -5.94 32.47
CA ASP A 89 -27.53 -5.73 33.86
C ASP A 89 -26.22 -4.93 33.96
N SER A 90 -26.23 -3.88 34.77
CA SER A 90 -25.02 -3.15 35.15
C SER A 90 -24.24 -3.96 36.21
N PRO A 91 -22.90 -4.06 36.15
CA PRO A 91 -21.94 -3.32 35.31
C PRO A 91 -21.59 -4.00 33.95
N LEU A 92 -22.18 -5.17 33.67
CA LEU A 92 -21.80 -5.99 32.51
C LEU A 92 -22.12 -5.28 31.19
N HIS A 93 -23.24 -4.56 31.14
CA HIS A 93 -23.64 -3.78 29.99
C HIS A 93 -22.56 -2.74 29.60
N GLU A 94 -22.08 -1.95 30.56
CA GLU A 94 -21.10 -0.90 30.30
C GLU A 94 -19.76 -1.47 29.83
N ILE A 95 -19.35 -2.62 30.40
CA ILE A 95 -18.15 -3.35 29.96
C ILE A 95 -18.32 -3.84 28.52
N LEU A 96 -19.47 -4.43 28.19
CA LEU A 96 -19.76 -4.91 26.83
C LEU A 96 -19.77 -3.76 25.81
N LEU A 97 -20.37 -2.63 26.17
CA LEU A 97 -20.37 -1.43 25.33
C LEU A 97 -18.95 -1.01 24.98
N VAL A 98 -18.06 -0.88 25.97
CA VAL A 98 -16.65 -0.50 25.76
C VAL A 98 -15.91 -1.52 24.90
N ILE A 99 -16.09 -2.82 25.17
CA ILE A 99 -15.43 -3.88 24.41
C ILE A 99 -15.87 -3.88 22.94
N LEU A 100 -17.17 -3.76 22.68
CA LEU A 100 -17.72 -3.74 21.33
C LEU A 100 -17.30 -2.48 20.57
N THR A 101 -17.33 -1.31 21.21
CA THR A 101 -16.79 -0.08 20.63
C THR A 101 -15.32 -0.23 20.27
N TRP A 102 -14.50 -0.77 21.17
CA TRP A 102 -13.09 -1.03 20.89
C TRP A 102 -12.91 -2.01 19.72
N ASN A 103 -13.73 -3.06 19.65
CA ASN A 103 -13.71 -4.01 18.55
C ASN A 103 -13.97 -3.34 17.19
N MET A 104 -14.95 -2.42 17.11
CA MET A 104 -15.23 -1.67 15.89
C MET A 104 -14.02 -0.83 15.44
N PHE A 105 -13.40 -0.08 16.36
CA PHE A 105 -12.20 0.69 16.05
C PHE A 105 -11.03 -0.20 15.65
N MET A 106 -10.78 -1.30 16.37
CA MET A 106 -9.72 -2.25 16.04
C MET A 106 -9.92 -2.90 14.68
N SER A 107 -11.17 -3.17 14.29
CA SER A 107 -11.50 -3.69 12.96
C SER A 107 -11.18 -2.66 11.86
N VAL A 108 -11.55 -1.39 12.06
CA VAL A 108 -11.21 -0.30 11.13
C VAL A 108 -9.69 -0.11 11.03
N PHE A 109 -8.98 0.00 12.15
CA PHE A 109 -7.53 0.18 12.14
C PHE A 109 -6.79 -1.04 11.59
N GLY A 110 -7.26 -2.24 11.91
CA GLY A 110 -6.68 -3.49 11.40
C GLY A 110 -6.75 -3.58 9.88
N ASN A 111 -7.92 -3.30 9.30
CA ASN A 111 -8.10 -3.24 7.85
C ASN A 111 -7.26 -2.11 7.24
N ALA A 112 -7.26 -0.92 7.84
CA ALA A 112 -6.47 0.19 7.34
C ALA A 112 -4.97 -0.11 7.32
N ILE A 113 -4.42 -0.76 8.35
CA ILE A 113 -2.99 -1.16 8.35
C ILE A 113 -2.69 -2.08 7.16
N PHE A 114 -3.58 -3.04 6.88
CA PHE A 114 -3.42 -3.95 5.75
C PHE A 114 -3.50 -3.21 4.40
N ASP A 115 -4.50 -2.34 4.23
CA ASP A 115 -4.69 -1.55 3.02
C ASP A 115 -3.50 -0.62 2.76
N PHE A 116 -3.01 0.08 3.79
CA PHE A 116 -1.83 0.92 3.68
C PHE A 116 -0.63 0.09 3.25
N PHE A 117 -0.36 -1.03 3.94
CA PHE A 117 0.75 -1.90 3.61
C PHE A 117 0.69 -2.41 2.16
N PHE A 118 -0.48 -2.90 1.73
CA PHE A 118 -0.69 -3.41 0.39
C PHE A 118 -0.53 -2.31 -0.68
N VAL A 119 -1.17 -1.16 -0.48
CA VAL A 119 -1.10 -0.05 -1.44
C VAL A 119 0.31 0.51 -1.52
N TYR A 120 1.03 0.66 -0.40
CA TYR A 120 2.43 1.07 -0.44
C TYR A 120 3.29 0.07 -1.21
N ALA A 121 3.13 -1.24 -0.99
CA ALA A 121 3.86 -2.24 -1.76
C ALA A 121 3.57 -2.15 -3.27
N CYS A 122 2.30 -1.97 -3.66
CA CYS A 122 1.91 -1.77 -5.05
C CYS A 122 2.49 -0.46 -5.64
N GLN A 123 2.50 0.62 -4.87
CA GLN A 123 3.12 1.89 -5.27
C GLN A 123 4.62 1.73 -5.49
N HIS A 124 5.32 1.07 -4.57
CA HIS A 124 6.75 0.80 -4.69
C HIS A 124 7.07 0.01 -5.96
N LEU A 125 6.35 -1.10 -6.18
CA LEU A 125 6.53 -1.93 -7.36
C LEU A 125 6.24 -1.15 -8.66
N SER A 126 5.14 -0.39 -8.68
CA SER A 126 4.78 0.45 -9.82
C SER A 126 5.85 1.52 -10.10
N GLY A 127 6.34 2.19 -9.06
CA GLY A 127 7.41 3.18 -9.15
C GLY A 127 8.70 2.57 -9.70
N GLN A 128 9.09 1.38 -9.25
CA GLN A 128 10.25 0.65 -9.76
C GLN A 128 10.11 0.32 -11.26
N PHE A 129 8.94 -0.17 -11.70
CA PHE A 129 8.72 -0.43 -13.13
C PHE A 129 8.75 0.86 -13.97
N MET A 130 8.22 1.97 -13.45
CA MET A 130 8.28 3.26 -14.14
C MET A 130 9.70 3.80 -14.24
N LEU A 131 10.49 3.69 -13.17
CA LEU A 131 11.91 4.05 -13.16
C LEU A 131 12.71 3.20 -14.14
N LEU A 132 12.51 1.88 -14.13
CA LEU A 132 13.14 0.96 -15.06
C LEU A 132 12.79 1.32 -16.51
N LYS A 133 11.50 1.60 -16.80
CA LYS A 133 11.07 2.06 -18.13
C LYS A 133 11.77 3.37 -18.52
N GLY A 134 11.85 4.34 -17.62
CA GLY A 134 12.54 5.61 -17.86
C GLY A 134 14.02 5.43 -18.18
N MET A 135 14.70 4.54 -17.45
CA MET A 135 16.11 4.21 -17.65
C MET A 135 16.36 3.46 -18.95
N LEU A 136 15.52 2.46 -19.27
CA LEU A 136 15.58 1.75 -20.55
C LEU A 136 15.29 2.68 -21.73
N GLY A 137 14.38 3.64 -21.59
CA GLY A 137 14.12 4.67 -22.60
C GLY A 137 15.37 5.51 -22.93
N LYS A 138 16.26 5.75 -21.95
CA LYS A 138 17.56 6.39 -22.23
C LYS A 138 18.49 5.47 -23.02
N LEU A 139 18.42 4.16 -22.79
CA LEU A 139 19.20 3.17 -23.52
C LEU A 139 18.67 2.95 -24.95
N ASP A 140 17.38 3.19 -25.18
CA ASP A 140 16.68 3.11 -26.47
C ASP A 140 16.86 4.37 -27.34
N ARG A 141 17.38 5.47 -26.80
CA ARG A 141 17.52 6.74 -27.54
C ARG A 141 18.30 6.57 -28.87
N GLY A 142 17.69 6.96 -29.99
CA GLY A 142 18.23 6.75 -31.34
C GLY A 142 18.05 5.33 -31.93
N LEU A 143 17.38 4.41 -31.23
CA LEU A 143 17.09 3.05 -31.70
C LEU A 143 15.60 2.93 -32.04
N MET A 144 15.28 2.76 -33.33
CA MET A 144 13.90 2.53 -33.80
C MET A 144 12.87 3.53 -33.24
N GLU A 145 13.21 4.82 -33.17
CA GLU A 145 12.43 5.86 -32.47
C GLU A 145 10.97 5.99 -32.92
N HIS A 146 10.65 5.57 -34.14
CA HIS A 146 9.30 5.64 -34.71
C HIS A 146 8.44 4.38 -34.49
N CYS A 147 8.99 3.32 -33.91
CA CYS A 147 8.28 2.06 -33.68
C CYS A 147 7.65 2.03 -32.28
N GLY A 148 6.48 1.40 -32.15
CA GLY A 148 5.83 1.23 -30.84
C GLY A 148 6.62 0.28 -29.92
N ASP A 149 6.41 0.40 -28.59
CA ASP A 149 7.11 -0.40 -27.57
C ASP A 149 7.08 -1.90 -27.90
N VAL A 150 5.91 -2.44 -28.27
CA VAL A 150 5.72 -3.86 -28.59
C VAL A 150 6.50 -4.30 -29.84
N GLU A 151 6.57 -3.45 -30.86
CA GLU A 151 7.34 -3.73 -32.08
C GLU A 151 8.85 -3.70 -31.81
N LYS A 152 9.31 -2.75 -31.01
CA LYS A 152 10.70 -2.70 -30.56
C LYS A 152 11.09 -4.00 -29.86
N PHE A 153 10.31 -4.44 -28.88
CA PHE A 153 10.61 -5.67 -28.14
C PHE A 153 10.64 -6.93 -29.01
N LYS A 154 9.85 -6.98 -30.09
CA LYS A 154 9.86 -8.10 -31.05
C LYS A 154 10.99 -8.02 -32.10
N SER A 155 11.64 -6.86 -32.23
CA SER A 155 12.69 -6.65 -33.22
C SER A 155 14.06 -7.17 -32.74
N GLY A 156 14.63 -8.13 -33.48
CA GLY A 156 16.00 -8.59 -33.25
C GLY A 156 17.06 -7.51 -33.48
N LYS A 157 16.76 -6.43 -34.22
CA LYS A 157 17.66 -5.27 -34.37
C LYS A 157 17.68 -4.44 -33.08
N PHE A 158 16.52 -4.23 -32.47
CA PHE A 158 16.40 -3.54 -31.19
C PHE A 158 17.08 -4.31 -30.06
N GLN A 159 16.79 -5.60 -29.94
CA GLN A 159 17.38 -6.47 -28.91
C GLN A 159 18.92 -6.47 -28.95
N ARG A 160 19.51 -6.64 -30.15
CA ARG A 160 20.97 -6.61 -30.31
C ARG A 160 21.58 -5.23 -29.99
N GLY A 161 20.91 -4.15 -30.38
CA GLY A 161 21.35 -2.78 -30.08
C GLY A 161 21.35 -2.47 -28.59
N ILE A 162 20.27 -2.84 -27.89
CA ILE A 162 20.17 -2.73 -26.42
C ILE A 162 21.25 -3.58 -25.74
N GLN A 163 21.43 -4.85 -26.16
CA GLN A 163 22.41 -5.76 -25.58
C GLN A 163 23.85 -5.22 -25.71
N ALA A 164 24.19 -4.63 -26.85
CA ALA A 164 25.51 -4.01 -27.06
C ALA A 164 25.73 -2.80 -26.15
N ARG A 165 24.73 -1.92 -25.99
CA ARG A 165 24.81 -0.77 -25.08
C ARG A 165 24.92 -1.22 -23.62
N MET A 166 24.16 -2.24 -23.24
CA MET A 166 24.17 -2.81 -21.89
C MET A 166 25.53 -3.46 -21.57
N ALA A 167 26.15 -4.17 -22.52
CA ALA A 167 27.50 -4.71 -22.37
C ALA A 167 28.55 -3.61 -22.11
N THR A 168 28.44 -2.47 -22.80
CA THR A 168 29.30 -1.30 -22.56
C THR A 168 29.09 -0.71 -21.17
N CYS A 169 27.84 -0.57 -20.72
CA CYS A 169 27.52 -0.10 -19.37
C CYS A 169 28.10 -1.01 -18.29
N VAL A 170 27.95 -2.34 -18.44
CA VAL A 170 28.52 -3.33 -17.50
C VAL A 170 30.04 -3.25 -17.47
N LYS A 171 30.69 -3.14 -18.63
CA LYS A 171 32.14 -2.99 -18.72
C LYS A 171 32.62 -1.72 -17.99
N HIS A 172 31.92 -0.60 -18.16
CA HIS A 172 32.24 0.64 -17.47
C HIS A 172 32.04 0.51 -15.95
N HIS A 173 30.93 -0.08 -15.51
CA HIS A 173 30.66 -0.27 -14.08
C HIS A 173 31.72 -1.15 -13.40
N ASN A 174 32.15 -2.23 -14.06
CA ASN A 174 33.23 -3.08 -13.56
C ASN A 174 34.58 -2.36 -13.45
N LEU A 175 34.81 -1.30 -14.23
CA LEU A 175 36.01 -0.46 -14.10
C LEU A 175 35.93 0.50 -12.90
N LEU A 176 34.71 0.91 -12.49
CA LEU A 176 34.49 1.79 -11.34
C LEU A 176 34.49 1.05 -10.00
N LEU A 177 34.29 -0.29 -10.03
CA LEU A 177 34.32 -1.15 -8.85
C LEU A 177 35.73 -1.69 -8.52
N ARG A 178 36.75 -1.29 -9.29
CA ARG A 178 38.17 -1.56 -9.05
C ARG A 178 38.87 -0.31 -8.56
#